data_AF-A0A4Y2RN60-F1
#
_entry.id   AF-A0A4Y2RN60-F1
#
_cell.length_a   1.000
_cell.length_b   1.000
_cell.length_c   1.000
_cell.angle_alpha   90.00
_cell.angle_beta   90.00
_cell.angle_gamma   90.00
#
_symmetry.space_group_name_H-M   'P 1'
#
loop_
_entity.id
_entity.type
_entity.pdbx_description
1 polymer ?
#
loop_
_entity_poly.entity_id
_entity_poly.type
_entity_poly.pdbx_seq_one_letter_code
_entity_poly.pdbx_strand_id
1 'polypeptide(L)'
;MRTLHKLAQDYEKSFPNTTKVIRENFYVDDLLTVPDSVPEAIRLVRDLIQVLGMRGFTLRKWACSDLRVVSDNSSEFKSFELDAEVEDKWVKLLGLLWSPSRDMLKLNISTFKSVTTKRNYFQPSEVFSIP
;
A
#
# COMPACT_ATOMS: atom_id res chain seq x y z
N MET A 1 5.93 7.35 10.21
CA MET A 1 5.72 6.25 11.20
C MET A 1 5.46 6.68 12.63
N ARG A 2 6.32 7.48 13.30
CA ARG A 2 6.12 7.82 14.73
C ARG A 2 4.75 8.46 15.04
N THR A 3 4.23 9.28 14.13
CA THR A 3 2.92 9.95 14.27
C THR A 3 1.75 8.97 14.27
N LEU A 4 1.76 7.97 13.38
CA LEU A 4 0.73 6.93 13.33
C LEU A 4 0.79 6.02 14.57
N HIS A 5 1.98 5.74 15.09
CA HIS A 5 2.14 4.99 16.33
C HIS A 5 1.61 5.75 17.54
N LYS A 6 1.84 7.07 17.59
CA LYS A 6 1.28 7.94 18.63
C LYS A 6 -0.25 7.98 18.56
N LEU A 7 -0.80 8.13 17.35
CA LEU A 7 -2.24 8.02 17.10
C LEU A 7 -2.79 6.67 17.60
N ALA A 8 -2.13 5.56 17.27
CA ALA A 8 -2.54 4.23 17.72
C ALA A 8 -2.54 4.10 19.25
N GLN A 9 -1.56 4.68 19.96
CA GLN A 9 -1.53 4.70 21.42
C GLN A 9 -2.66 5.54 22.02
N ASP A 10 -2.92 6.72 21.47
CA ASP A 10 -3.91 7.65 22.00
C ASP A 10 -5.34 7.07 21.92
N TYR A 11 -5.62 6.23 20.91
CA TYR A 11 -6.95 5.66 20.64
C TYR A 11 -7.07 4.16 20.94
N GLU A 12 -6.05 3.54 21.55
CA GLU A 12 -6.01 2.08 21.78
C GLU A 12 -7.18 1.55 22.60
N LYS A 13 -7.65 2.33 23.58
CA LYS A 13 -8.78 1.95 24.43
C LYS A 13 -10.12 1.99 23.70
N SER A 14 -10.28 2.91 22.75
CA SER A 14 -11.54 3.11 22.02
C SER A 14 -11.63 2.25 20.77
N PHE A 15 -10.49 2.00 20.10
CA PHE A 15 -10.42 1.28 18.82
C PHE A 15 -9.29 0.23 18.80
N PRO A 16 -9.29 -0.77 19.70
CA PRO A 16 -8.16 -1.68 19.89
C PRO A 16 -7.76 -2.47 18.64
N ASN A 17 -8.73 -2.88 17.83
CA ASN A 17 -8.48 -3.63 16.59
C ASN A 17 -7.84 -2.73 15.52
N THR A 18 -8.38 -1.51 15.37
CA THR A 18 -7.92 -0.53 14.39
C THR A 18 -6.53 -0.03 14.71
N THR A 19 -6.25 0.25 15.98
CA THR A 19 -4.91 0.72 16.41
C THR A 19 -3.86 -0.38 16.28
N LYS A 20 -4.25 -1.66 16.49
CA LYS A 20 -3.39 -2.81 16.19
C LYS A 20 -3.01 -2.84 14.71
N VAL A 21 -3.99 -2.71 13.81
CA VAL A 21 -3.76 -2.63 12.35
C VAL A 21 -2.88 -1.43 11.99
N ILE A 22 -3.12 -0.25 12.59
CA ILE A 22 -2.29 0.94 12.34
C ILE A 22 -0.81 0.69 12.70
N ARG A 23 -0.56 -0.08 13.76
CA ARG A 23 0.79 -0.39 14.25
C ARG A 23 1.49 -1.48 13.45
N GLU A 24 0.76 -2.51 13.04
CA GLU A 24 1.33 -3.75 12.51
C GLU A 24 1.29 -3.83 10.98
N ASN A 25 0.36 -3.13 10.33
CA ASN A 25 0.03 -3.32 8.92
C ASN A 25 0.38 -2.13 8.01
N PHE A 26 0.82 -1.00 8.58
CA PHE A 26 1.35 0.10 7.77
C PHE A 26 2.78 -0.18 7.33
N TYR A 27 3.02 -0.05 6.03
CA TYR A 27 4.34 0.07 5.44
C TYR A 27 4.52 1.48 4.87
N VAL A 28 5.24 2.31 5.64
CA VAL A 28 5.42 3.75 5.40
C VAL A 28 4.06 4.46 5.25
N ASP A 29 3.60 4.67 4.01
CA ASP A 29 2.35 5.35 3.66
C ASP A 29 1.26 4.38 3.16
N ASP A 30 1.63 3.13 2.85
CA ASP A 30 0.73 2.09 2.37
C ASP A 30 0.20 1.25 3.55
N LEU A 31 -1.10 1.00 3.58
CA LEU A 31 -1.73 0.08 4.55
C LEU A 31 -2.19 -1.19 3.83
N LEU A 32 -1.73 -2.34 4.30
CA LEU A 32 -2.16 -3.64 3.78
C LEU A 32 -2.66 -4.54 4.92
N THR A 33 -3.93 -4.91 4.87
CA THR A 33 -4.56 -5.74 5.90
C THR A 33 -5.45 -6.81 5.30
N VAL A 34 -5.51 -7.96 5.96
CA VAL A 34 -6.34 -9.11 5.59
C VAL A 34 -7.27 -9.40 6.77
N PRO A 35 -8.52 -8.93 6.72
CA PRO A 35 -9.52 -9.22 7.74
C PRO A 35 -10.06 -10.64 7.61
N ASP A 36 -10.53 -11.22 8.73
CA ASP A 36 -11.03 -12.61 8.76
C ASP A 36 -12.42 -12.76 8.12
N SER A 37 -13.16 -11.66 7.96
CA SER A 37 -14.49 -11.65 7.34
C SER A 37 -14.86 -10.32 6.68
N VAL A 38 -15.84 -10.35 5.77
CA VAL A 38 -16.38 -9.14 5.10
C VAL A 38 -16.97 -8.11 6.09
N PRO A 39 -17.78 -8.50 7.10
CA PRO A 39 -18.28 -7.54 8.08
C PRO A 39 -17.18 -6.88 8.90
N GLU A 40 -16.12 -7.62 9.24
CA GLU A 40 -14.96 -7.07 9.92
C GLU A 40 -14.16 -6.14 9.03
N ALA A 41 -14.01 -6.46 7.74
CA ALA A 41 -13.38 -5.59 6.76
C ALA A 41 -14.10 -4.23 6.68
N ILE A 42 -15.43 -4.25 6.57
CA ILE A 42 -16.27 -3.04 6.51
C ILE A 42 -16.09 -2.19 7.77
N ARG A 43 -16.18 -2.82 8.95
CA ARG A 43 -15.97 -2.13 10.23
C ARG A 43 -14.57 -1.54 10.35
N LEU A 44 -13.55 -2.31 9.97
CA LEU A 44 -12.17 -1.89 10.04
C LEU A 44 -11.92 -0.66 9.16
N VAL A 45 -12.45 -0.62 7.94
CA VAL A 45 -12.33 0.54 7.05
C VAL A 45 -12.98 1.78 7.66
N ARG A 46 -14.21 1.65 8.20
CA ARG A 46 -14.90 2.75 8.90
C ARG A 46 -14.08 3.28 10.07
N ASP A 47 -13.61 2.40 10.94
CA ASP A 47 -12.84 2.77 12.13
C ASP A 47 -11.49 3.40 11.74
N LEU A 48 -10.82 2.88 10.70
CA LEU A 48 -9.57 3.47 10.18
C LEU A 48 -9.78 4.90 9.71
N ILE A 49 -10.83 5.14 8.93
CA ILE A 49 -11.14 6.49 8.41
C ILE A 49 -11.42 7.44 9.56
N GLN A 50 -12.19 6.99 10.56
CA GLN A 50 -12.48 7.79 11.75
C GLN A 50 -11.21 8.13 12.53
N VAL A 51 -10.40 7.14 12.90
CA VAL A 51 -9.19 7.32 13.73
C VAL A 51 -8.14 8.17 13.00
N LEU A 52 -7.91 7.92 11.71
CA LEU A 52 -7.01 8.73 10.89
C LEU A 52 -7.52 10.18 10.77
N GLY A 53 -8.84 10.34 10.54
CA GLY A 53 -9.49 11.65 10.45
C GLY A 53 -9.36 12.50 11.72
N MET A 54 -9.37 11.89 12.91
CA MET A 54 -9.19 12.60 14.18
C MET A 54 -7.84 13.32 14.33
N ARG A 55 -6.83 12.92 13.55
CA ARG A 55 -5.52 13.60 13.48
C ARG A 55 -5.28 14.28 12.13
N GLY A 56 -6.32 14.44 11.31
CA GLY A 56 -6.25 15.08 10.00
C GLY A 56 -5.62 14.22 8.90
N PHE A 57 -5.51 12.91 9.10
CA PHE A 57 -5.07 11.99 8.05
C PHE A 57 -6.24 11.55 7.17
N THR A 58 -5.99 11.44 5.88
CA THR A 58 -6.97 11.04 4.87
C THR A 58 -6.52 9.72 4.25
N LEU A 59 -7.30 8.65 4.41
CA LEU A 59 -7.04 7.35 3.78
C LEU A 59 -7.34 7.37 2.28
N ARG A 60 -6.36 7.76 1.46
CA ARG A 60 -6.54 7.90 0.01
C ARG A 60 -6.38 6.57 -0.73
N LYS A 61 -7.09 6.41 -1.85
CA LYS A 61 -6.87 5.36 -2.87
C LYS A 61 -6.85 3.93 -2.30
N TRP A 62 -7.81 3.62 -1.43
CA TRP A 62 -7.95 2.28 -0.89
C TRP A 62 -8.68 1.36 -1.87
N ALA A 63 -8.41 0.06 -1.80
CA ALA A 63 -9.05 -0.96 -2.60
C ALA A 63 -9.18 -2.27 -1.81
N CYS A 64 -10.17 -3.09 -2.16
CA CYS A 64 -10.42 -4.39 -1.55
C CYS A 64 -10.74 -5.41 -2.64
N SER A 65 -10.32 -6.65 -2.45
CA SER A 65 -10.63 -7.75 -3.37
C SER A 65 -12.09 -8.18 -3.33
N ASP A 66 -12.76 -7.97 -2.20
CA ASP A 66 -14.18 -8.29 -2.04
C ASP A 66 -15.06 -7.05 -2.32
N LEU A 67 -15.80 -7.11 -3.43
CA LEU A 67 -16.67 -6.02 -3.87
C LEU A 67 -17.76 -5.66 -2.85
N ARG A 68 -18.16 -6.59 -1.97
CA ARG A 68 -19.17 -6.32 -0.92
C ARG A 68 -18.68 -5.28 0.09
N VAL A 69 -17.38 -5.29 0.37
CA VAL A 69 -16.73 -4.31 1.26
C VAL A 69 -16.72 -2.94 0.60
N VAL A 70 -16.54 -2.88 -0.72
CA VAL A 70 -16.48 -1.63 -1.48
C VAL A 70 -17.88 -1.03 -1.64
N SER A 71 -18.89 -1.85 -1.95
CA SER A 71 -20.26 -1.40 -2.22
C SER A 71 -20.93 -0.78 -0.99
N ASP A 72 -20.79 -1.39 0.20
CA ASP A 72 -21.41 -0.92 1.46
C ASP A 72 -20.88 0.46 1.90
N ASN A 73 -19.69 0.79 1.43
CA ASN A 73 -18.87 1.90 1.86
C ASN A 73 -18.82 3.03 0.81
N SER A 74 -19.37 2.79 -0.38
CA SER A 74 -19.37 3.72 -1.52
C SER A 74 -20.09 5.04 -1.26
N SER A 75 -21.17 5.06 -0.48
CA SER A 75 -21.91 6.30 -0.17
C SER A 75 -21.23 7.18 0.87
N GLU A 76 -20.61 6.58 1.89
CA GLU A 76 -19.90 7.31 2.96
C GLU A 76 -18.51 7.80 2.53
N PHE A 77 -17.89 7.12 1.55
CA PHE A 77 -16.50 7.37 1.16
C PHE A 77 -16.29 7.84 -0.27
N LYS A 78 -17.33 8.32 -0.96
CA LYS A 78 -17.24 8.96 -2.29
C LYS A 78 -16.16 10.08 -2.40
N SER A 79 -15.73 10.66 -1.28
CA SER A 79 -14.67 11.67 -1.20
C SER A 79 -13.25 11.11 -1.22
N PHE A 80 -13.08 9.83 -0.88
CA PHE A 80 -11.84 9.10 -1.07
C PHE A 80 -11.96 8.46 -2.45
N GLU A 81 -11.08 8.81 -3.40
CA GLU A 81 -11.04 8.24 -4.75
C GLU A 81 -11.10 6.70 -4.70
N LEU A 82 -12.31 6.17 -4.68
CA LEU A 82 -12.62 4.77 -4.58
C LEU A 82 -12.55 4.23 -6.00
N ASP A 83 -11.33 4.07 -6.48
CA ASP A 83 -11.07 3.50 -7.80
C ASP A 83 -11.36 1.98 -7.86
N ALA A 84 -12.10 1.46 -6.90
CA ALA A 84 -12.44 0.04 -6.77
C ALA A 84 -13.68 -0.37 -7.60
N GLU A 85 -14.40 0.57 -8.23
CA GLU A 85 -15.61 0.27 -9.02
C GLU A 85 -15.35 -0.08 -10.50
N VAL A 86 -14.10 -0.24 -10.95
CA VAL A 86 -13.83 -0.56 -12.36
C VAL A 86 -13.10 -1.88 -12.45
N GLU A 87 -13.82 -2.91 -12.93
CA GLU A 87 -13.23 -4.14 -13.48
C GLU A 87 -11.99 -3.77 -14.32
N ASP A 88 -10.85 -4.41 -14.03
CA ASP A 88 -9.54 -4.19 -14.67
C ASP A 88 -8.71 -2.94 -14.29
N LYS A 89 -9.03 -2.23 -13.20
CA LYS A 89 -8.08 -1.25 -12.64
C LYS A 89 -6.94 -1.92 -11.86
N TRP A 90 -5.72 -1.45 -12.15
CA TRP A 90 -4.51 -1.80 -11.41
C TRP A 90 -4.13 -0.66 -10.46
N VAL A 91 -4.01 -0.98 -9.17
CA VAL A 91 -3.64 -0.03 -8.11
C VAL A 91 -2.16 -0.20 -7.78
N LYS A 92 -1.44 0.90 -7.55
CA LYS A 92 -0.06 0.81 -7.08
C LYS A 92 -0.03 0.42 -5.60
N LEU A 93 0.71 -0.63 -5.26
CA LEU A 93 0.90 -1.11 -3.90
C LEU A 93 2.37 -1.52 -3.74
N LEU A 94 3.13 -0.87 -2.85
CA LEU A 94 4.54 -1.22 -2.57
C LEU A 94 5.45 -1.24 -3.82
N GLY A 95 5.16 -0.41 -4.82
CA GLY A 95 5.89 -0.39 -6.10
C GLY A 95 5.46 -1.48 -7.10
N LEU A 96 4.48 -2.30 -6.74
CA LEU A 96 3.81 -3.27 -7.61
C LEU A 96 2.50 -2.71 -8.14
N LEU A 97 1.94 -3.37 -9.15
CA LEU A 97 0.55 -3.19 -9.58
C LEU A 97 -0.29 -4.33 -9.01
N TRP A 98 -1.34 -4.01 -8.27
CA TRP A 98 -2.30 -4.96 -7.73
C TRP A 98 -3.64 -4.82 -8.44
N SER A 99 -4.24 -5.93 -8.85
CA SER A 99 -5.62 -6.02 -9.32
C SER A 99 -6.47 -6.58 -8.18
N PRO A 100 -7.29 -5.76 -7.51
CA PRO A 100 -8.10 -6.22 -6.37
C PRO A 100 -9.11 -7.30 -6.79
N SER A 101 -9.80 -7.11 -7.91
CA SER A 101 -10.84 -8.04 -8.38
C SER A 101 -10.32 -9.44 -8.71
N ARG A 102 -9.05 -9.54 -9.14
CA ARG A 102 -8.41 -10.82 -9.48
C ARG A 102 -7.47 -11.31 -8.38
N ASP A 103 -7.25 -10.50 -7.34
CA ASP A 103 -6.20 -10.66 -6.34
C ASP A 103 -4.82 -11.01 -6.95
N MET A 104 -4.40 -10.24 -7.95
CA MET A 104 -3.16 -10.48 -8.69
C MET A 104 -2.17 -9.33 -8.53
N LEU A 105 -0.90 -9.66 -8.26
CA LEU A 105 0.22 -8.73 -8.28
C LEU A 105 0.99 -8.84 -9.60
N LYS A 106 1.37 -7.68 -10.16
CA LYS A 106 2.17 -7.55 -11.38
C LYS A 106 3.34 -6.63 -11.11
N LEU A 107 4.54 -7.12 -11.44
CA LEU A 107 5.74 -6.30 -11.50
C LEU A 107 5.75 -5.51 -12.80
N ASN A 108 5.95 -4.19 -12.72
CA ASN A 108 6.28 -3.40 -13.89
C ASN A 108 7.80 -3.49 -14.13
N ILE A 109 8.24 -4.65 -14.65
CA ILE A 109 9.60 -4.79 -15.15
C ILE A 109 9.63 -4.08 -16.50
N SER A 110 9.93 -2.78 -16.50
CA SER A 110 10.56 -2.20 -17.68
C SER A 110 11.84 -3.00 -17.86
N THR A 111 11.90 -3.87 -18.85
CA THR A 111 13.12 -4.59 -19.22
C THR A 111 14.23 -3.56 -19.30
N PHE A 112 15.14 -3.55 -18.31
CA PHE A 112 16.44 -2.99 -18.52
C PHE A 112 16.99 -3.79 -19.70
N LYS A 113 16.96 -3.23 -20.90
CA LYS A 113 17.78 -3.75 -21.99
C LYS A 113 19.17 -3.78 -21.39
N SER A 114 19.68 -4.99 -21.18
CA SER A 114 21.05 -5.22 -20.80
C SER A 114 21.94 -4.46 -21.78
N VAL A 115 22.45 -3.32 -21.34
CA VAL A 115 23.76 -2.86 -21.77
C VAL A 115 24.64 -2.94 -20.52
N THR A 116 24.95 -4.17 -20.13
CA THR A 116 26.18 -4.39 -19.38
C THR A 116 27.32 -4.12 -20.34
N THR A 117 27.98 -2.98 -20.19
CA THR A 117 29.37 -2.85 -20.63
C THR A 117 30.24 -2.57 -19.43
N LYS A 118 31.03 -3.59 -19.06
CA LYS A 118 32.27 -3.49 -18.27
C LYS A 118 33.28 -2.49 -18.89
N ARG A 119 33.00 -1.95 -20.08
CA ARG A 119 33.87 -1.16 -20.95
C ARG A 119 33.96 0.33 -20.59
N ASN A 120 33.11 0.86 -19.72
CA ASN A 120 33.14 2.28 -19.35
C ASN A 120 33.76 2.58 -17.99
N TYR A 121 34.25 1.57 -17.25
CA TYR A 121 34.72 1.82 -15.88
C TYR A 121 36.22 2.15 -15.78
N PHE A 122 37.12 1.66 -16.63
CA PHE A 122 38.55 2.04 -16.56
C PHE A 122 39.33 1.82 -17.86
N GLN A 123 39.70 2.92 -18.54
CA GLN A 123 41.06 3.11 -19.08
C GLN A 123 41.49 4.50 -18.60
N PRO A 124 42.67 4.65 -17.98
CA PRO A 124 43.93 4.58 -18.72
C PRO A 124 45.07 3.83 -18.00
N SER A 125 46.04 3.41 -18.82
CA SER A 125 47.46 3.17 -18.49
C SER A 125 47.80 2.35 -17.25
N GLU A 126 48.39 1.17 -17.45
CA GLU A 126 49.80 0.94 -17.09
C GLU A 126 50.31 -0.37 -17.67
N VAL A 127 51.45 -0.26 -18.37
CA VAL A 127 52.25 -1.34 -18.91
C VAL A 127 53.00 -1.97 -17.75
N PHE A 128 52.84 -3.28 -17.53
CA PHE A 128 53.85 -4.04 -16.79
C PHE A 128 54.11 -5.37 -17.46
N SER A 129 55.32 -5.48 -18.00
CA SER A 129 55.99 -6.70 -18.43
C SER A 129 56.14 -7.66 -17.26
N ILE A 130 56.08 -8.96 -17.53
CA ILE A 130 56.52 -10.00 -16.59
C ILE A 130 57.37 -10.99 -17.42
N PRO A 131 58.54 -11.45 -16.92
CA PRO A 131 59.37 -12.44 -17.60
C PRO A 131 58.70 -13.80 -17.77
#